data_AF-A0A853DNW0-F1
#
_entry.id   AF-A0A853DNW0-F1
#
_cell.length_a   1.000
_cell.length_b   1.000
_cell.length_c   1.000
_cell.angle_alpha   90.00
_cell.angle_beta   90.00
_cell.angle_gamma   90.00
#
_symmetry.space_group_name_H-M   'P 1'
#
loop_
_entity.id
_entity.type
_entity.pdbx_description
1 polymer ?
#
loop_
_entity_poly.entity_id
_entity_poly.type
_entity_poly.pdbx_seq_one_letter_code
_entity_poly.pdbx_strand_id
1 'polypeptide(L)'
;MPLAPKLEDFPKIRGALRFYQVFAYVTGIMLLLLCAEMIVKYGMGYELFAFSNYGVLTFVPVTTAVAPTGVDLSTGILIAHGWLYVVYLFSDFRLWSLMRWSFTKFVMIALGGVVPFLSFFVEARITKQVKTYLAGREAEAANLVEATN
;
A
#
# COMPACT_ATOMS: atom_id res chain seq x y z
N MET A 1 -7.35 -14.53 -24.59
CA MET A 1 -6.92 -13.11 -24.57
C MET A 1 -7.68 -12.39 -23.47
N PRO A 2 -7.03 -11.78 -22.47
CA PRO A 2 -7.75 -10.92 -21.54
C PRO A 2 -8.30 -9.72 -22.34
N LEU A 3 -9.62 -9.51 -22.22
CA LEU A 3 -10.34 -8.45 -22.92
C LEU A 3 -9.79 -7.08 -22.48
N ALA A 4 -9.31 -6.28 -23.45
CA ALA A 4 -8.74 -4.97 -23.18
C ALA A 4 -9.77 -4.04 -22.50
N PRO A 5 -9.37 -3.16 -21.57
CA PRO A 5 -10.25 -2.15 -20.97
C PRO A 5 -10.77 -1.19 -22.04
N LYS A 6 -12.06 -0.85 -21.99
CA LYS A 6 -12.64 0.13 -22.93
C LYS A 6 -12.02 1.51 -22.72
N LEU A 7 -11.88 2.30 -23.80
CA LEU A 7 -11.28 3.64 -23.76
C LEU A 7 -12.04 4.59 -22.81
N GLU A 8 -13.34 4.40 -22.65
CA GLU A 8 -14.22 5.17 -21.76
C GLU A 8 -13.85 5.06 -20.27
N ASP A 9 -13.16 4.00 -19.85
CA ASP A 9 -12.81 3.76 -18.43
C ASP A 9 -11.44 4.35 -18.03
N PHE A 10 -10.73 5.00 -18.95
CA PHE A 10 -9.39 5.55 -18.71
C PHE A 10 -9.33 6.58 -17.57
N PRO A 11 -10.31 7.51 -17.41
CA PRO A 11 -10.36 8.41 -16.26
C PRO A 11 -10.52 7.66 -14.93
N LYS A 12 -11.33 6.59 -14.92
CA LYS A 12 -11.57 5.77 -13.73
C LYS A 12 -10.33 4.96 -13.34
N ILE A 13 -9.57 4.46 -14.31
CA ILE A 13 -8.30 3.75 -14.09
C ILE A 13 -7.27 4.70 -13.45
N ARG A 14 -7.14 5.94 -13.94
CA ARG A 14 -6.23 6.94 -13.35
C ARG A 14 -6.60 7.28 -11.91
N GLY A 15 -7.89 7.41 -11.61
CA GLY A 15 -8.39 7.64 -10.25
C GLY A 15 -8.11 6.46 -9.32
N ALA A 16 -8.40 5.23 -9.76
CA ALA A 16 -8.12 4.01 -9.01
C ALA A 16 -6.62 3.83 -8.75
N LEU A 17 -5.76 4.17 -9.71
CA LEU A 17 -4.30 4.09 -9.55
C LEU A 17 -3.81 5.06 -8.46
N ARG A 18 -4.29 6.31 -8.44
CA ARG A 18 -3.91 7.26 -7.38
C ARG A 18 -4.37 6.81 -6.01
N PHE A 19 -5.58 6.28 -5.90
CA PHE A 19 -6.10 5.74 -4.65
C PHE A 19 -5.20 4.58 -4.17
N TYR A 20 -4.89 3.64 -5.07
CA TYR A 20 -3.96 2.55 -4.80
C TYR A 20 -2.60 3.03 -4.30
N GLN A 21 -2.00 4.02 -4.97
CA GLN A 21 -0.70 4.57 -4.58
C GLN A 21 -0.71 5.14 -3.15
N VAL A 22 -1.74 5.92 -2.80
CA VAL A 22 -1.84 6.50 -1.46
C VAL A 22 -1.90 5.41 -0.40
N PHE A 23 -2.77 4.41 -0.57
CA PHE A 23 -2.88 3.33 0.42
C PHE A 23 -1.63 2.46 0.46
N ALA A 24 -1.00 2.16 -0.68
CA ALA A 24 0.24 1.40 -0.74
C ALA A 24 1.40 2.09 0.02
N TYR A 25 1.52 3.42 -0.13
CA TYR A 25 2.53 4.20 0.59
C TYR A 25 2.26 4.24 2.09
N VAL A 26 1.01 4.50 2.47
CA VAL A 26 0.64 4.58 3.89
C VAL A 26 0.83 3.22 4.57
N THR A 27 0.35 2.12 3.98
CA THR A 27 0.52 0.77 4.56
C THR A 27 1.98 0.37 4.61
N GLY A 28 2.76 0.68 3.57
CA GLY A 28 4.20 0.40 3.52
C GLY A 28 4.99 1.16 4.59
N ILE A 29 4.70 2.45 4.80
CA ILE A 29 5.36 3.25 5.85
C ILE A 29 5.03 2.70 7.24
N MET A 30 3.78 2.31 7.49
CA MET A 30 3.39 1.72 8.78
C MET A 30 4.10 0.40 9.06
N LEU A 31 4.25 -0.47 8.05
CA LEU A 31 5.05 -1.70 8.20
C LEU A 31 6.51 -1.39 8.49
N LEU A 32 7.10 -0.39 7.83
CA LEU A 32 8.48 0.01 8.10
C LEU A 32 8.65 0.55 9.53
N LEU A 33 7.68 1.33 10.03
CA LEU A 33 7.68 1.79 11.42
C LEU A 33 7.56 0.62 12.39
N LEU A 34 6.68 -0.34 12.11
CA LEU A 34 6.54 -1.54 12.94
C LEU A 34 7.84 -2.37 12.93
N CYS A 35 8.46 -2.55 11.77
CA CYS A 35 9.75 -3.22 11.66
C CYS A 35 10.87 -2.48 12.41
N ALA A 36 10.89 -1.15 12.35
CA ALA A 36 11.85 -0.34 13.11
C ALA A 36 11.64 -0.52 14.62
N GLU A 37 10.40 -0.53 15.09
CA GLU A 37 10.08 -0.79 16.48
C GLU A 37 10.46 -2.21 16.91
N MET A 38 10.28 -3.22 16.06
CA MET A 38 10.77 -4.58 16.32
C MET A 38 12.30 -4.60 16.48
N ILE A 39 13.05 -3.83 15.68
CA ILE A 39 14.50 -3.73 15.85
C ILE A 39 14.84 -3.08 17.20
N VAL A 40 14.11 -2.06 17.64
CA VAL A 40 14.34 -1.42 18.93
C VAL A 40 13.98 -2.34 20.09
N LYS A 41 12.83 -3.03 20.02
CA LYS A 41 12.36 -3.95 21.05
C LYS A 41 13.25 -5.17 21.22
N TYR A 42 13.62 -5.81 20.12
CA TYR A 42 14.41 -7.04 20.16
C TYR A 42 15.93 -6.79 20.14
N GLY A 43 16.38 -5.69 19.53
CA GLY A 43 17.79 -5.33 19.45
C GLY A 43 18.29 -4.51 20.63
N MET A 44 17.50 -3.52 21.08
CA MET A 44 17.86 -2.62 22.18
C MET A 44 17.10 -2.91 23.49
N GLY A 45 16.05 -3.74 23.46
CA GLY A 45 15.27 -4.09 24.65
C GLY A 45 14.31 -3.01 25.12
N TYR A 46 13.87 -2.10 24.24
CA TYR A 46 12.95 -1.00 24.58
C TYR A 46 11.64 -1.08 23.82
N GLU A 47 10.54 -0.76 24.50
CA GLU A 47 9.20 -0.64 23.93
C GLU A 47 8.77 0.83 23.92
N LEU A 48 8.05 1.24 22.87
CA LEU A 48 7.48 2.59 22.80
C LEU A 48 6.05 2.58 23.31
N PHE A 49 5.81 3.39 24.33
CA PHE A 49 4.46 3.69 24.80
C PHE A 49 4.07 5.10 24.40
N ALA A 50 2.89 5.21 23.81
CA ALA A 50 2.22 6.48 23.56
C ALA A 50 1.20 6.78 24.67
N PHE A 51 1.06 8.06 25.02
CA PHE A 51 0.08 8.54 26.01
C PHE A 51 0.18 7.83 27.37
N SER A 52 1.40 7.65 27.87
CA SER A 52 1.63 7.02 29.16
C SER A 52 1.67 8.05 30.30
N ASN A 53 1.70 7.56 31.54
CA ASN A 53 1.89 8.40 32.74
C ASN A 53 3.24 9.15 32.76
N TYR A 54 4.19 8.77 31.92
CA TYR A 54 5.53 9.37 31.82
C TYR A 54 5.67 10.35 30.65
N GLY A 55 4.63 10.53 29.83
CA GLY A 55 4.64 11.45 28.70
C GLY A 55 3.96 10.92 27.44
N VAL A 56 3.96 11.74 26.39
CA VAL A 56 3.27 11.46 25.11
C VAL A 56 3.95 10.33 24.32
N LEU A 57 5.28 10.27 24.32
CA LEU A 57 6.07 9.17 23.73
C LEU A 57 7.22 8.85 24.69
N THR A 58 7.28 7.62 25.19
CA THR A 58 8.33 7.18 26.11
C THR A 58 8.91 5.83 25.70
N PHE A 59 10.21 5.68 25.87
CA PHE A 59 10.91 4.41 25.70
C PHE A 59 10.99 3.73 27.06
N VAL A 60 10.45 2.52 27.16
CA VAL A 60 10.43 1.75 28.41
C VAL A 60 11.19 0.44 28.20
N PRO A 61 12.14 0.07 29.06
CA PRO A 61 12.82 -1.21 28.96
C PRO A 61 11.82 -2.38 29.06
N VAL A 62 11.91 -3.37 28.19
CA VAL A 62 10.99 -4.52 28.15
C VAL A 62 11.01 -5.36 29.44
N THR A 63 12.05 -5.20 30.27
CA THR A 63 12.24 -5.89 31.55
C THR A 63 11.57 -5.18 32.73
N THR A 64 10.86 -4.06 32.51
CA THR A 64 10.17 -3.35 33.61
C THR A 64 9.12 -4.24 34.26
N ALA A 65 9.24 -4.41 35.58
CA ALA A 65 8.32 -5.21 36.38
C ALA A 65 6.89 -4.64 36.45
N VAL A 66 6.73 -3.35 36.13
CA VAL A 66 5.44 -2.66 36.09
C VAL A 66 5.21 -2.16 34.67
N ALA A 67 4.14 -2.66 34.04
CA ALA A 67 3.72 -2.21 32.72
C ALA A 67 3.27 -0.74 32.77
N PRO A 68 3.72 0.12 31.84
CA PRO A 68 3.24 1.49 31.73
C PRO A 68 1.73 1.54 31.44
N THR A 69 1.01 2.50 32.02
CA THR A 69 -0.45 2.67 31.82
C THR A 69 -0.79 3.43 30.53
N GLY A 70 -0.13 3.11 29.41
CA GLY A 70 -0.30 3.79 28.11
C GLY A 70 -0.72 2.84 26.98
N VAL A 71 -0.74 3.36 25.75
CA VAL A 71 -0.97 2.56 24.54
C VAL A 71 0.37 2.14 23.96
N ASP A 72 0.58 0.83 23.79
CA ASP A 72 1.71 0.31 23.02
C ASP A 72 1.67 0.84 21.60
N LEU A 73 2.72 1.57 21.20
CA LEU A 73 2.78 2.16 19.87
C LEU A 73 2.73 1.08 18.79
N SER A 74 3.42 -0.05 19.00
CA SER A 74 3.35 -1.23 18.14
C SER A 74 1.94 -1.75 17.94
N THR A 75 1.21 -1.91 19.03
CA THR A 75 -0.17 -2.42 18.99
C THR A 75 -1.07 -1.45 18.25
N GLY A 76 -0.92 -0.14 18.49
CA GLY A 76 -1.66 0.90 17.78
C GLY A 76 -1.36 0.90 16.27
N ILE A 77 -0.08 0.86 15.89
CA ILE A 77 0.35 0.79 14.48
C ILE A 77 -0.15 -0.50 13.84
N LEU A 78 -0.11 -1.63 14.54
CA LEU A 78 -0.57 -2.92 14.02
C LEU A 78 -2.08 -2.92 13.74
N ILE A 79 -2.89 -2.39 14.65
CA ILE A 79 -4.34 -2.26 14.47
C ILE A 79 -4.64 -1.35 13.28
N ALA A 80 -4.01 -0.17 13.23
CA ALA A 80 -4.20 0.79 12.15
C ALA A 80 -3.73 0.25 10.78
N HIS A 81 -2.60 -0.45 10.75
CA HIS A 81 -2.12 -1.14 9.55
C HIS A 81 -3.10 -2.20 9.08
N GLY A 82 -3.66 -3.01 9.99
CA GLY A 82 -4.66 -4.02 9.65
C GLY A 82 -5.88 -3.43 8.94
N TRP A 83 -6.43 -2.33 9.46
CA TRP A 83 -7.55 -1.62 8.81
C TRP A 83 -7.17 -0.97 7.49
N LEU A 84 -6.00 -0.32 7.41
CA LEU A 84 -5.51 0.27 6.18
C LEU A 84 -5.21 -0.78 5.11
N TYR A 85 -4.80 -1.98 5.51
CA TYR A 85 -4.59 -3.11 4.61
C TYR A 85 -5.91 -3.58 3.99
N VAL A 86 -7.03 -3.55 4.72
CA VAL A 86 -8.36 -3.83 4.14
C VAL A 86 -8.71 -2.81 3.05
N VAL A 87 -8.45 -1.51 3.29
CA VAL A 87 -8.70 -0.46 2.29
C VAL A 87 -7.76 -0.59 1.09
N TYR A 88 -6.51 -0.97 1.33
CA TYR A 88 -5.53 -1.30 0.30
C TYR A 88 -6.02 -2.45 -0.59
N LEU A 89 -6.45 -3.57 -0.01
CA LEU A 89 -6.99 -4.71 -0.76
C LEU A 89 -8.24 -4.33 -1.57
N PHE A 90 -9.10 -3.48 -1.03
CA PHE A 90 -10.25 -2.96 -1.77
C PHE A 90 -9.80 -2.13 -2.99
N SER A 91 -8.77 -1.29 -2.82
CA SER A 91 -8.16 -0.54 -3.92
C SER A 91 -7.55 -1.45 -4.97
N ASP A 92 -6.82 -2.50 -4.56
CA ASP A 92 -6.22 -3.50 -5.44
C ASP A 92 -7.29 -4.22 -6.24
N PHE A 93 -8.37 -4.63 -5.58
CA PHE A 93 -9.50 -5.28 -6.21
C PHE A 93 -10.16 -4.37 -7.26
N ARG A 94 -10.33 -3.08 -6.94
CA ARG A 94 -10.88 -2.09 -7.87
C ARG A 94 -9.98 -1.91 -9.10
N LEU A 95 -8.67 -1.76 -8.89
CA LEU A 95 -7.71 -1.60 -9.99
C LEU A 95 -7.64 -2.87 -10.85
N TRP A 96 -7.61 -4.04 -10.22
CA TRP A 96 -7.62 -5.34 -10.87
C TRP A 96 -8.89 -5.57 -11.71
N SER A 97 -10.06 -5.26 -11.15
CA SER A 97 -11.36 -5.37 -11.83
C SER A 97 -11.43 -4.48 -13.08
N LEU A 98 -10.96 -3.23 -12.97
CA LEU A 98 -10.93 -2.28 -14.09
C LEU A 98 -9.92 -2.69 -15.18
N MET A 99 -8.75 -3.19 -14.79
CA MET A 99 -7.70 -3.60 -15.73
C MET A 99 -7.91 -5.00 -16.32
N ARG A 100 -8.88 -5.79 -15.80
CA ARG A 100 -9.22 -7.16 -16.21
C ARG A 100 -7.99 -8.10 -16.26
N TRP A 101 -7.07 -7.90 -15.33
CA TRP A 101 -5.84 -8.70 -15.24
C TRP A 101 -6.10 -10.10 -14.69
N SER A 102 -5.16 -11.02 -14.88
CA SER A 102 -5.25 -12.36 -14.27
C SER A 102 -5.22 -12.27 -12.74
N PHE A 103 -5.89 -13.20 -12.06
CA PHE A 103 -5.95 -13.24 -10.59
C PHE A 103 -4.54 -13.28 -9.94
N THR A 104 -3.55 -13.88 -10.60
CA THR A 104 -2.15 -13.89 -10.14
C THR A 104 -1.57 -12.49 -9.97
N LYS A 105 -1.93 -11.54 -10.84
CA LYS A 105 -1.48 -10.15 -10.68
C LYS A 105 -2.11 -9.50 -9.44
N PHE A 106 -3.38 -9.77 -9.16
CA PHE A 106 -4.02 -9.31 -7.93
C PHE A 106 -3.26 -9.83 -6.70
N VAL A 107 -2.91 -11.12 -6.67
CA VAL A 107 -2.14 -11.70 -5.56
C VAL A 107 -0.75 -11.07 -5.43
N MET A 108 -0.02 -10.85 -6.53
CA MET A 108 1.29 -10.17 -6.47
C MET A 108 1.19 -8.74 -5.93
N ILE A 109 0.14 -8.01 -6.32
CA ILE A 109 -0.09 -6.64 -5.85
C ILE A 109 -0.48 -6.66 -4.37
N ALA A 110 -1.40 -7.54 -3.97
CA ALA A 110 -1.83 -7.72 -2.59
C ALA A 110 -0.66 -8.09 -1.66
N LEU A 111 0.22 -9.01 -2.10
CA LEU A 111 1.44 -9.40 -1.37
C LEU A 111 2.42 -8.23 -1.20
N GLY A 112 2.39 -7.26 -2.12
CA GLY A 112 3.13 -6.01 -1.98
C GLY A 112 2.81 -5.29 -0.66
N GLY A 113 1.57 -5.34 -0.18
CA GLY A 113 1.15 -4.69 1.07
C GLY A 113 1.56 -5.40 2.35
N VAL A 114 2.09 -6.64 2.28
CA VAL A 114 2.46 -7.47 3.44
C VAL A 114 3.98 -7.55 3.62
N VAL A 115 4.74 -7.51 2.52
CA VAL A 115 6.20 -7.60 2.58
C VAL A 115 6.81 -6.20 2.69
N PRO A 116 7.55 -5.91 3.77
CA PRO A 116 8.23 -4.63 3.93
C PRO A 116 9.13 -4.34 2.73
N PHE A 117 9.23 -3.07 2.33
CA PHE A 117 9.97 -2.59 1.13
C PHE A 117 9.40 -3.04 -0.22
N LEU A 118 8.79 -4.22 -0.32
CA LEU A 118 8.24 -4.73 -1.58
C LEU A 118 7.06 -3.88 -2.08
N SER A 119 6.30 -3.27 -1.17
CA SER A 119 5.18 -2.36 -1.51
C SER A 119 5.62 -1.25 -2.47
N PHE A 120 6.76 -0.62 -2.19
CA PHE A 120 7.29 0.48 -3.01
C PHE A 120 7.73 -0.01 -4.40
N PHE A 121 8.39 -1.17 -4.46
CA PHE A 121 8.85 -1.72 -5.73
C PHE A 121 7.68 -2.18 -6.62
N VAL A 122 6.70 -2.86 -6.02
CA VAL A 122 5.49 -3.31 -6.71
C VAL A 122 4.67 -2.11 -7.19
N GLU A 123 4.46 -1.09 -6.35
CA GLU A 123 3.81 0.16 -6.74
C GLU A 123 4.49 0.80 -7.95
N ALA A 124 5.80 1.04 -7.89
CA ALA A 124 6.54 1.68 -8.97
C ALA A 124 6.41 0.91 -10.29
N ARG A 125 6.47 -0.43 -10.23
CA ARG A 125 6.35 -1.30 -11.40
C ARG A 125 4.94 -1.28 -11.99
N ILE A 126 3.91 -1.35 -11.15
CA ILE A 126 2.51 -1.33 -11.58
C ILE A 126 2.14 0.02 -12.17
N THR A 127 2.52 1.12 -11.50
CA THR A 127 2.31 2.48 -11.99
C THR A 127 2.95 2.69 -13.36
N LYS A 128 4.18 2.23 -13.55
CA LYS A 128 4.86 2.31 -14.86
C LYS A 128 4.10 1.50 -15.92
N GLN A 129 3.70 0.27 -15.61
CA GLN A 129 2.93 -0.57 -16.55
C GLN A 129 1.60 0.07 -16.96
N VAL A 130 0.83 0.60 -16.00
CA VAL A 130 -0.47 1.22 -16.27
C VAL A 130 -0.30 2.49 -17.10
N LYS A 131 0.68 3.34 -16.77
CA LYS A 131 0.96 4.57 -17.54
C LYS A 131 1.37 4.26 -18.98
N THR A 132 2.30 3.32 -19.18
CA THR A 132 2.73 2.90 -20.53
C THR A 132 1.56 2.30 -21.32
N TYR A 133 0.72 1.48 -20.68
CA TYR A 133 -0.44 0.89 -21.33
C TYR A 133 -1.46 1.94 -21.78
N LEU A 134 -1.78 2.91 -20.93
CA LEU A 134 -2.71 4.00 -21.26
C LEU A 134 -2.16 4.86 -22.40
N ALA A 135 -0.88 5.24 -22.34
CA ALA A 135 -0.25 6.06 -23.38
C ALA A 135 -0.25 5.38 -24.76
N GLY A 136 0.01 4.06 -24.80
CA GLY A 136 -0.03 3.30 -26.06
C GLY A 136 -1.42 3.23 -26.68
N ARG A 137 -2.46 3.08 -25.85
CA ARG A 137 -3.87 3.01 -26.30
C ARG A 137 -4.40 4.37 -26.77
N GLU A 138 -3.99 5.46 -26.13
CA GLU A 138 -4.33 6.83 -26.56
C GLU A 138 -3.70 7.15 -27.92
N ALA A 139 -2.45 6.73 -28.15
CA ALA A 139 -1.78 6.90 -29.45
C ALA A 139 -2.43 6.07 -30.57
N GLU A 140 -2.78 4.81 -30.28
CA GLU A 140 -3.50 3.94 -31.23
C GLU A 140 -4.87 4.54 -31.60
N ALA A 141 -5.61 5.04 -30.62
CA ALA A 141 -6.90 5.70 -30.86
C ALA A 141 -6.76 6.96 -31.73
N ALA A 142 -5.73 7.78 -31.50
CA ALA A 142 -5.47 8.98 -32.31
C ALA A 142 -5.13 8.63 -33.77
N ASN A 143 -4.27 7.62 -33.98
CA ASN A 143 -3.88 7.17 -35.33
C ASN A 143 -5.07 6.59 -36.11
N LEU A 144 -5.99 5.89 -35.44
CA LEU A 144 -7.20 5.36 -36.10
C LEU A 144 -8.12 6.49 -36.56
N VAL A 145 -8.28 7.54 -35.75
CA VAL A 145 -9.08 8.72 -36.13
C VAL A 145 -8.45 9.44 -37.33
N GLU A 146 -7.13 9.61 -37.35
CA GLU A 146 -6.41 10.21 -38.48
C GLU A 146 -6.51 9.38 -39.76
N ALA A 147 -6.46 8.05 -39.68
CA ALA A 147 -6.59 7.16 -40.84
C ALA A 147 -8.03 7.10 -41.42
N THR A 148 -9.04 7.52 -40.65
CA THR A 148 -10.45 7.52 -41.07
C THR A 148 -10.98 8.88 -41.52
N ASN A 149 -10.17 9.94 -41.39
CA ASN A 149 -10.47 11.30 -41.89
C ASN A 149 -9.76 11.57 -43.22
#